data_AF-A0A8H6SYI5-F1
#
_entry.id   AF-A0A8H6SYI5-F1
#
_cell.length_a   1.000
_cell.length_b   1.000
_cell.length_c   1.000
_cell.angle_alpha   90.00
_cell.angle_beta   90.00
_cell.angle_gamma   90.00
#
_symmetry.space_group_name_H-M   'P 1'
#
loop_
_entity.id
_entity.type
_entity.pdbx_description
1 polymer ?
#
loop_
_entity_poly.entity_id
_entity_poly.type
_entity_poly.pdbx_seq_one_letter_code
_entity_poly.pdbx_strand_id
1 'polypeptide(L)'
;MQTPRAVVASVAPSTHYRPQQQQLPPRHNTTDGYERWYTETTPHNRMVLALRSGIHHEIHWALERLLRLSIGEIFYFEKTPGLVDALFDWPEWYVKEGYKEMGETYQLFSPSSELVQKRRHALDSLAILRNAAWFEANTRELIYHPRSMPLVCLALANLDCAVDDHAEFLLNVMDFCYCFSAYYVVYPNLVNTVWNPIPRLCHIAGTSSNRSLIISALLALNIFLTNPQNMPLITPNSPALEASLRYLPLVVDKTLLEAVLNYLFTHLSHPTMAKEFLLHPQMPATVKLLVEVLLSEQVEESEDIVVEEPKHIIPTEAAFARDYELTNQDRETIVKLPEPQRCYTWMKLMFVAKRYSELTQVEFWNHYEKAFGPHKSQYPILIAADVIKNVSVVFPSAQPMVENGKFIVRGVDRRKVSGTDPRFTCLWNRAGCRTAFSTLGELFDHILGHLAQLQGAESPCLWESCSHASLPQAALRHHLLTHLPSPNVPQTPTSQNDHITTSGESYPMKNPTTREPPPIKTTLTVRKATGNPPSNSLTALLCIRILFRGSFSALEAAPRADDERFGFPGVSEGPDELELDDDMSAEKEREGVARGRKAFYGVRKLMQRVKLADEPLMDWITEMVDIL
;
A
#
# COMPACT_ATOMS: atom_id res chain seq x y z
N MET A 1 -62.58 68.22 -52.83
CA MET A 1 -62.77 69.38 -51.94
C MET A 1 -61.62 69.42 -50.94
N GLN A 2 -61.10 70.62 -50.72
CA GLN A 2 -59.77 70.98 -50.20
C GLN A 2 -59.52 70.65 -48.71
N THR A 3 -58.43 69.91 -48.46
CA THR A 3 -57.31 70.13 -47.50
C THR A 3 -57.50 70.38 -45.98
N PRO A 4 -56.46 70.10 -45.15
CA PRO A 4 -56.54 69.66 -43.75
C PRO A 4 -55.98 70.71 -42.74
N ARG A 5 -55.99 70.38 -41.43
CA ARG A 5 -54.88 70.74 -40.50
C ARG A 5 -54.94 70.01 -39.15
N ALA A 6 -53.77 69.55 -38.71
CA ALA A 6 -53.41 69.15 -37.34
C ALA A 6 -53.27 70.41 -36.43
N VAL A 7 -53.01 70.43 -35.12
CA VAL A 7 -52.27 69.63 -34.11
C VAL A 7 -52.82 70.11 -32.74
N VAL A 8 -52.70 69.34 -31.64
CA VAL A 8 -52.06 69.73 -30.36
C VAL A 8 -52.26 68.61 -29.33
N ALA A 9 -51.15 68.27 -28.67
CA ALA A 9 -50.95 67.18 -27.74
C ALA A 9 -51.20 67.55 -26.27
N SER A 10 -51.34 66.47 -25.50
CA SER A 10 -51.01 66.25 -24.07
C SER A 10 -51.76 67.03 -23.00
N VAL A 11 -52.42 66.30 -22.08
CA VAL A 11 -52.12 66.27 -20.62
C VAL A 11 -52.58 64.90 -20.08
N ALA A 12 -51.72 64.21 -19.32
CA ALA A 12 -52.05 62.96 -18.61
C ALA A 12 -52.73 63.24 -17.25
N PRO A 13 -53.68 62.41 -16.77
CA PRO A 13 -54.11 62.47 -15.38
C PRO A 13 -53.65 61.25 -14.56
N SER A 14 -52.86 61.55 -13.54
CA SER A 14 -52.89 61.04 -12.16
C SER A 14 -53.63 59.71 -11.88
N THR A 15 -52.85 58.68 -11.57
CA THR A 15 -53.26 57.47 -10.84
C THR A 15 -53.46 57.75 -9.36
N HIS A 16 -54.70 57.58 -8.85
CA HIS A 16 -54.97 57.46 -7.42
C HIS A 16 -55.35 56.02 -7.04
N TYR A 17 -54.45 55.48 -6.21
CA TYR A 17 -54.50 54.37 -5.25
C TYR A 17 -55.83 53.66 -4.97
N ARG A 18 -55.81 52.31 -5.09
CA ARG A 18 -56.77 51.38 -4.46
C ARG A 18 -56.00 50.58 -3.40
N PRO A 19 -56.44 50.52 -2.12
CA PRO A 19 -55.69 49.83 -1.09
C PRO A 19 -55.67 48.31 -1.36
N GLN A 20 -54.48 47.73 -1.32
CA GLN A 20 -54.27 46.27 -1.35
C GLN A 20 -54.96 45.64 -0.13
N GLN A 21 -55.81 44.66 -0.37
CA GLN A 21 -56.24 43.72 0.66
C GLN A 21 -54.98 43.08 1.27
N GLN A 22 -54.81 43.23 2.58
CA GLN A 22 -53.84 42.47 3.35
C GLN A 22 -54.08 40.97 3.10
N GLN A 23 -53.10 40.31 2.48
CA GLN A 23 -53.08 38.87 2.39
C GLN A 23 -53.06 38.31 3.82
N LEU A 24 -54.10 37.57 4.19
CA LEU A 24 -54.09 36.74 5.38
C LEU A 24 -52.86 35.81 5.31
N PRO A 25 -52.14 35.58 6.44
CA PRO A 25 -51.03 34.65 6.45
C PRO A 25 -51.51 33.27 5.95
N PRO A 26 -50.68 32.53 5.20
CA PRO A 26 -51.06 31.24 4.66
C PRO A 26 -51.48 30.31 5.80
N ARG A 27 -52.67 29.71 5.68
CA ARG A 27 -53.16 28.74 6.67
C ARG A 27 -52.14 27.60 6.82
N HIS A 28 -51.73 27.34 8.06
CA HIS A 28 -50.84 26.23 8.40
C HIS A 28 -51.45 24.91 7.94
N ASN A 29 -50.73 24.15 7.12
CA ASN A 29 -51.17 22.81 6.72
C ASN A 29 -50.83 21.83 7.86
N THR A 30 -51.81 21.54 8.71
CA THR A 30 -51.67 20.71 9.92
C THR A 30 -51.89 19.22 9.68
N THR A 31 -51.62 18.73 8.47
CA THR A 31 -51.73 17.29 8.17
C THR A 31 -50.59 16.53 8.86
N ASP A 32 -50.93 15.45 9.57
CA ASP A 32 -49.94 14.52 10.10
C ASP A 32 -49.02 14.02 8.98
N GLY A 33 -47.71 14.13 9.18
CA GLY A 33 -46.68 13.77 8.19
C GLY A 33 -46.16 14.93 7.33
N TYR A 34 -46.64 16.17 7.52
CA TYR A 34 -46.04 17.34 6.87
C TYR A 34 -44.89 17.92 7.71
N GLU A 35 -43.67 17.90 7.18
CA GLU A 35 -42.43 18.06 7.96
C GLU A 35 -41.92 19.50 8.12
N ARG A 36 -42.71 20.52 7.72
CA ARG A 36 -42.24 21.93 7.78
C ARG A 36 -41.89 22.41 9.18
N TRP A 37 -42.57 21.91 10.23
CA TRP A 37 -42.31 22.31 11.61
C TRP A 37 -40.90 21.95 12.10
N TYR A 38 -40.22 20.98 11.48
CA TYR A 38 -38.85 20.63 11.85
C TYR A 38 -37.84 21.70 11.43
N THR A 39 -38.18 22.48 10.41
CA THR A 39 -37.35 23.56 9.87
C THR A 39 -37.73 24.95 10.39
N GLU A 40 -38.78 25.04 11.24
CA GLU A 40 -39.22 26.31 11.78
C GLU A 40 -38.23 26.81 12.83
N THR A 41 -37.50 27.87 12.48
CA THR A 41 -36.54 28.55 13.36
C THR A 41 -37.23 29.51 14.32
N THR A 42 -38.33 29.06 14.94
CA THR A 42 -39.13 29.90 15.83
C THR A 42 -39.16 29.32 17.25
N PRO A 43 -39.33 30.16 18.29
CA PRO A 43 -39.51 29.69 19.66
C PRO A 43 -40.74 28.80 19.87
N HIS A 44 -41.69 28.79 18.92
CA HIS A 44 -42.90 27.97 18.95
C HIS A 44 -42.72 26.63 18.23
N ASN A 45 -41.47 26.22 17.99
CA ASN A 45 -41.18 24.96 17.33
C ASN A 45 -41.87 23.80 18.09
N ARG A 46 -42.69 23.02 17.37
CA ARG A 46 -43.50 21.94 17.96
C ARG A 46 -42.65 20.94 18.73
N MET A 47 -41.43 20.63 18.26
CA MET A 47 -40.56 19.66 18.93
C MET A 47 -40.14 20.18 20.30
N VAL A 48 -39.77 21.46 20.41
CA VAL A 48 -39.37 22.07 21.69
C VAL A 48 -40.57 22.11 22.66
N LEU A 49 -41.74 22.51 22.17
CA LEU A 49 -42.95 22.54 22.98
C LEU A 49 -43.37 21.14 23.44
N ALA A 50 -43.24 20.14 22.58
CA ALA A 50 -43.51 18.74 22.92
C ALA A 50 -42.57 18.22 24.00
N LEU A 51 -41.26 18.49 23.90
CA LEU A 51 -40.28 18.14 24.94
C LEU A 51 -40.59 18.78 26.29
N ARG A 52 -41.05 20.03 26.29
CA ARG A 52 -41.38 20.79 27.50
C ARG A 52 -42.81 20.57 28.03
N SER A 53 -43.63 19.79 27.32
CA SER A 53 -45.05 19.61 27.65
C SER A 53 -45.30 18.74 28.88
N GLY A 54 -44.35 17.88 29.26
CA GLY A 54 -44.54 16.83 30.27
C GLY A 54 -45.40 15.65 29.80
N ILE A 55 -45.88 15.65 28.56
CA ILE A 55 -46.72 14.59 28.00
C ILE A 55 -45.84 13.54 27.33
N HIS A 56 -45.68 12.36 27.96
CA HIS A 56 -44.77 11.29 27.50
C HIS A 56 -44.94 10.89 26.03
N HIS A 57 -46.18 10.84 25.53
CA HIS A 57 -46.48 10.58 24.13
C HIS A 57 -45.88 11.64 23.18
N GLU A 58 -46.04 12.93 23.51
CA GLU A 58 -45.52 14.03 22.69
C GLU A 58 -43.99 14.12 22.78
N ILE A 59 -43.43 13.85 23.96
CA ILE A 59 -41.98 13.79 24.18
C ILE A 59 -41.38 12.68 23.32
N HIS A 60 -41.96 11.47 23.36
CA HIS A 60 -41.52 10.36 22.51
C HIS A 60 -41.61 10.72 21.02
N TRP A 61 -42.73 11.30 20.59
CA TRP A 61 -42.93 11.77 19.21
C TRP A 61 -41.83 12.74 18.77
N ALA A 62 -41.46 13.70 19.62
CA ALA A 62 -40.43 14.69 19.33
C ALA A 62 -39.03 14.06 19.30
N LEU A 63 -38.68 13.25 20.30
CA LEU A 63 -37.37 12.60 20.38
C LEU A 63 -37.11 11.66 19.21
N GLU A 64 -38.11 10.87 18.78
CA GLU A 64 -37.97 9.98 17.62
C GLU A 64 -37.57 10.76 16.35
N ARG A 65 -38.13 11.95 16.16
CA ARG A 65 -37.85 12.81 15.00
C ARG A 65 -36.51 13.51 15.13
N LEU A 66 -36.23 14.06 16.30
CA LEU A 66 -34.95 14.70 16.59
C LEU A 66 -33.79 13.72 16.46
N LEU A 67 -33.98 12.45 16.84
CA LEU A 67 -32.96 11.42 16.66
C LEU A 67 -32.63 11.20 15.18
N ARG A 68 -33.65 11.09 14.33
CA ARG A 68 -33.47 10.99 12.86
C ARG A 68 -32.78 12.22 12.29
N LEU A 69 -33.15 13.41 12.75
CA LEU A 69 -32.53 14.67 12.32
C LEU A 69 -31.08 14.80 12.78
N SER A 70 -30.77 14.36 14.00
CA SER A 70 -29.43 14.48 14.61
C SER A 70 -28.34 13.71 13.87
N ILE A 71 -28.72 12.71 13.06
CA ILE A 71 -27.79 11.93 12.23
C ILE A 71 -27.49 12.66 10.91
N GLY A 72 -28.38 13.55 10.46
CA GLY A 72 -28.25 14.27 9.20
C GLY A 72 -27.32 15.50 9.29
N GLU A 73 -26.71 15.86 8.17
CA GLU A 73 -25.71 16.96 8.07
C GLU A 73 -26.28 18.38 8.30
N ILE A 74 -27.60 18.54 8.51
CA ILE A 74 -28.30 19.83 8.60
C ILE A 74 -29.06 19.98 9.93
N PHE A 75 -28.46 19.54 11.04
CA PHE A 75 -29.03 19.73 12.39
C PHE A 75 -28.20 20.74 13.19
N TYR A 76 -28.74 21.95 13.38
CA TYR A 76 -28.06 23.05 14.08
C TYR A 76 -28.88 23.53 15.27
N PHE A 77 -28.27 23.55 16.47
CA PHE A 77 -28.94 24.02 17.68
C PHE A 77 -29.36 25.49 17.62
N GLU A 78 -28.52 26.34 17.04
CA GLU A 78 -28.80 27.77 16.81
C GLU A 78 -30.14 28.01 16.10
N LYS A 79 -30.54 27.10 15.21
CA LYS A 79 -31.78 27.22 14.43
C LYS A 79 -33.03 26.92 15.27
N THR A 80 -32.91 26.33 16.45
CA THR A 80 -34.08 25.94 17.26
C THR A 80 -33.88 26.37 18.71
N PRO A 81 -34.21 27.63 19.04
CA PRO A 81 -34.01 28.17 20.39
C PRO A 81 -34.69 27.34 21.48
N GLY A 82 -33.96 27.09 22.57
CA GLY A 82 -34.46 26.34 23.73
C GLY A 82 -34.49 24.81 23.57
N LEU A 83 -34.10 24.29 22.40
CA LEU A 83 -34.00 22.85 22.15
C LEU A 83 -32.90 22.21 23.01
N VAL A 84 -31.71 22.81 23.06
CA VAL A 84 -30.56 22.31 23.83
C VAL A 84 -30.94 22.14 25.30
N ASP A 85 -31.51 23.18 25.92
CA ASP A 85 -31.98 23.11 27.31
C ASP A 85 -32.97 21.96 27.54
N ALA A 86 -33.95 21.80 26.64
CA ALA A 86 -34.98 20.76 26.77
C ALA A 86 -34.38 19.34 26.63
N LEU A 87 -33.31 19.19 25.84
CA LEU A 87 -32.61 17.91 25.69
C LEU A 87 -31.80 17.55 26.93
N PHE A 88 -31.39 18.50 27.78
CA PHE A 88 -30.66 18.20 29.01
C PHE A 88 -31.55 17.70 30.16
N ASP A 89 -32.85 17.99 30.14
CA ASP A 89 -33.74 17.74 31.29
C ASP A 89 -33.86 16.26 31.67
N TRP A 90 -34.09 15.38 30.68
CA TRP A 90 -34.22 13.94 30.94
C TRP A 90 -32.90 13.25 31.32
N PRO A 91 -31.75 13.49 30.63
CA PRO A 91 -30.44 13.00 31.07
C PRO A 91 -30.09 13.45 32.48
N GLU A 92 -30.36 14.72 32.84
CA GLU A 92 -30.08 15.22 34.19
C GLU A 92 -30.95 14.60 35.26
N TRP A 93 -32.24 14.39 35.00
CA TRP A 93 -33.11 13.63 35.90
C TRP A 93 -32.55 12.22 36.12
N TYR A 94 -32.15 11.53 35.05
CA TYR A 94 -31.66 10.17 35.15
C TYR A 94 -30.42 10.04 36.03
N VAL A 95 -29.43 10.93 35.86
CA VAL A 95 -28.19 10.87 36.65
C VAL A 95 -28.33 11.36 38.09
N LYS A 96 -29.37 12.14 38.42
CA LYS A 96 -29.62 12.64 39.78
C LYS A 96 -30.51 11.70 40.59
N GLU A 97 -31.59 11.21 39.98
CA GLU A 97 -32.65 10.48 40.66
C GLU A 97 -33.08 9.20 39.91
N GLY A 98 -33.23 9.24 38.59
CA GLY A 98 -33.82 8.13 37.83
C GLY A 98 -33.09 6.80 37.96
N TYR A 99 -31.75 6.81 38.03
CA TYR A 99 -30.97 5.58 38.23
C TYR A 99 -31.22 4.92 39.60
N LYS A 100 -31.52 5.71 40.65
CA LYS A 100 -31.83 5.19 41.99
C LYS A 100 -33.21 4.56 42.01
N GLU A 101 -34.19 5.23 41.40
CA GLU A 101 -35.56 4.72 41.26
C GLU A 101 -35.57 3.35 40.56
N MET A 102 -34.69 3.15 39.58
CA MET A 102 -34.52 1.88 38.88
C MET A 102 -33.76 0.83 39.71
N GLY A 103 -32.63 1.20 40.33
CA GLY A 103 -31.73 0.26 41.00
C GLY A 103 -32.21 -0.23 42.37
N GLU A 104 -32.87 0.62 43.17
CA GLU A 104 -33.32 0.24 44.53
C GLU A 104 -34.66 -0.49 44.52
N THR A 105 -35.55 -0.11 43.59
CA THR A 105 -36.95 -0.58 43.59
C THR A 105 -37.15 -1.90 42.83
N TYR A 106 -36.27 -2.22 41.87
CA TYR A 106 -36.53 -3.26 40.85
C TYR A 106 -35.40 -4.28 40.68
N GLN A 107 -34.71 -4.66 41.75
CA GLN A 107 -33.61 -5.65 41.68
C GLN A 107 -34.05 -7.06 41.24
N LEU A 108 -35.33 -7.42 41.44
CA LEU A 108 -35.87 -8.76 41.12
C LEU A 108 -36.98 -8.72 40.06
N PHE A 109 -37.62 -7.56 39.84
CA PHE A 109 -38.79 -7.42 38.96
C PHE A 109 -38.52 -6.39 37.86
N SER A 110 -39.27 -6.45 36.77
CA SER A 110 -39.17 -5.43 35.73
C SER A 110 -39.65 -4.06 36.24
N PRO A 111 -38.96 -2.96 35.90
CA PRO A 111 -39.42 -1.61 36.21
C PRO A 111 -40.80 -1.31 35.59
N SER A 112 -41.51 -0.35 36.16
CA SER A 112 -42.81 0.08 35.63
C SER A 112 -42.66 0.63 34.20
N SER A 113 -43.70 0.46 33.37
CA SER A 113 -43.69 0.94 31.98
C SER A 113 -43.41 2.45 31.89
N GLU A 114 -43.88 3.23 32.87
CA GLU A 114 -43.63 4.67 32.94
C GLU A 114 -42.14 4.97 33.20
N LEU A 115 -41.51 4.24 34.14
CA LEU A 115 -40.10 4.44 34.46
C LEU A 115 -39.18 4.03 33.30
N VAL A 116 -39.52 2.93 32.62
CA VAL A 116 -38.84 2.51 31.37
C VAL A 116 -38.94 3.61 30.31
N GLN A 117 -40.12 4.21 30.15
CA GLN A 117 -40.33 5.29 29.20
C GLN A 117 -39.51 6.55 29.55
N LYS A 118 -39.43 6.92 30.83
CA LYS A 118 -38.58 8.03 31.30
C LYS A 118 -37.09 7.76 31.07
N ARG A 119 -36.59 6.55 31.37
CA ARG A 119 -35.21 6.15 31.02
C ARG A 119 -34.99 6.24 29.52
N ARG A 120 -35.95 5.81 28.70
CA ARG A 120 -35.86 5.91 27.25
C ARG A 120 -35.76 7.37 26.78
N HIS A 121 -36.53 8.28 27.36
CA HIS A 121 -36.40 9.71 27.07
C HIS A 121 -35.00 10.22 27.39
N ALA A 122 -34.43 9.83 28.54
CA ALA A 122 -33.07 10.23 28.93
C ALA A 122 -32.02 9.73 27.93
N LEU A 123 -32.12 8.47 27.49
CA LEU A 123 -31.22 7.89 26.50
C LEU A 123 -31.36 8.56 25.11
N ASP A 124 -32.59 8.73 24.61
CA ASP A 124 -32.84 9.34 23.31
C ASP A 124 -32.36 10.81 23.30
N SER A 125 -32.65 11.57 24.36
CA SER A 125 -32.17 12.94 24.54
C SER A 125 -30.64 13.02 24.53
N LEU A 126 -29.97 12.16 25.29
CA LEU A 126 -28.50 12.12 25.34
C LEU A 126 -27.91 11.68 23.99
N ALA A 127 -28.52 10.73 23.30
CA ALA A 127 -28.09 10.31 21.97
C ALA A 127 -28.21 11.44 20.95
N ILE A 128 -29.27 12.26 21.01
CA ILE A 128 -29.41 13.47 20.17
C ILE A 128 -28.30 14.48 20.48
N LEU A 129 -28.05 14.77 21.77
CA LEU A 129 -26.95 15.67 22.18
C LEU A 129 -25.60 15.15 21.68
N ARG A 130 -25.33 13.86 21.86
CA ARG A 130 -24.10 13.19 21.41
C ARG A 130 -23.93 13.25 19.90
N ASN A 131 -24.96 12.90 19.13
CA ASN A 131 -24.91 12.95 17.67
C ASN A 131 -24.68 14.38 17.17
N ALA A 132 -25.40 15.35 17.73
CA ALA A 132 -25.29 16.74 17.37
C ALA A 132 -23.91 17.33 17.71
N ALA A 133 -23.26 16.85 18.78
CA ALA A 133 -21.96 17.33 19.24
C ALA A 133 -20.79 17.04 18.28
N TRP A 134 -20.96 16.10 17.34
CA TRP A 134 -19.97 15.81 16.29
C TRP A 134 -19.91 16.90 15.21
N PHE A 135 -20.95 17.73 15.09
CA PHE A 135 -20.94 18.86 14.18
C PHE A 135 -20.29 20.07 14.84
N GLU A 136 -19.18 20.55 14.28
CA GLU A 136 -18.37 21.64 14.84
C GLU A 136 -19.20 22.89 15.21
N ALA A 137 -20.22 23.22 14.40
CA ALA A 137 -21.12 24.35 14.65
C ALA A 137 -21.88 24.20 15.97
N ASN A 138 -22.33 23.00 16.31
CA ASN A 138 -23.03 22.70 17.56
C ASN A 138 -22.06 22.54 18.73
N THR A 139 -20.86 21.99 18.49
CA THR A 139 -19.84 21.81 19.53
C THR A 139 -19.51 23.14 20.21
N ARG A 140 -19.44 24.24 19.44
CA ARG A 140 -19.18 25.60 19.97
C ARG A 140 -20.21 26.03 21.01
N GLU A 141 -21.48 25.74 20.79
CA GLU A 141 -22.54 26.04 21.77
C GLU A 141 -22.41 25.13 23.00
N LEU A 142 -22.15 23.84 22.79
CA LEU A 142 -22.07 22.84 23.85
C LEU A 142 -20.86 23.01 24.78
N ILE A 143 -19.71 23.48 24.28
CA ILE A 143 -18.49 23.73 25.08
C ILE A 143 -18.77 24.71 26.22
N TYR A 144 -19.49 25.81 25.91
CA TYR A 144 -19.78 26.88 26.87
C TYR A 144 -21.12 26.69 27.58
N HIS A 145 -21.89 25.68 27.21
CA HIS A 145 -23.19 25.45 27.81
C HIS A 145 -23.02 24.97 29.27
N PRO A 146 -23.65 25.64 30.26
CA PRO A 146 -23.39 25.41 31.68
C PRO A 146 -23.80 24.02 32.16
N ARG A 147 -24.62 23.28 31.39
CA ARG A 147 -25.13 21.93 31.74
C ARG A 147 -24.29 20.78 31.15
N SER A 148 -23.42 21.04 30.17
CA SER A 148 -22.67 19.99 29.44
C SER A 148 -21.74 19.18 30.34
N MET A 149 -20.72 19.81 30.93
CA MET A 149 -19.80 19.10 31.82
C MET A 149 -20.44 18.66 33.13
N PRO A 150 -21.35 19.43 33.76
CA PRO A 150 -22.04 18.92 34.93
C PRO A 150 -22.80 17.62 34.70
N LEU A 151 -23.48 17.46 33.54
CA LEU A 151 -24.11 16.19 33.17
C LEU A 151 -23.08 15.06 33.10
N VAL A 152 -21.95 15.28 32.43
CA VAL A 152 -20.87 14.29 32.31
C VAL A 152 -20.32 13.89 33.67
N CYS A 153 -19.93 14.86 34.50
CA CYS A 153 -19.34 14.61 35.81
C CYS A 153 -20.32 13.88 36.75
N LEU A 154 -21.61 14.28 36.75
CA LEU A 154 -22.63 13.59 37.56
C LEU A 154 -22.89 12.17 37.07
N ALA A 155 -22.95 11.93 35.76
CA ALA A 155 -23.10 10.59 35.21
C ALA A 155 -21.94 9.67 35.63
N LEU A 156 -20.70 10.13 35.45
CA LEU A 156 -19.49 9.38 35.82
C LEU A 156 -19.35 9.15 37.33
N ALA A 157 -19.93 10.03 38.14
CA ALA A 157 -19.88 9.91 39.60
C ALA A 157 -20.97 8.99 40.17
N ASN A 158 -22.17 9.02 39.59
CA ASN A 158 -23.36 8.37 40.14
C ASN A 158 -23.66 7.00 39.52
N LEU A 159 -23.32 6.80 38.24
CA LEU A 159 -23.58 5.55 37.55
C LEU A 159 -22.42 4.56 37.73
N ASP A 160 -22.76 3.34 38.11
CA ASP A 160 -21.81 2.24 38.26
C ASP A 160 -21.54 1.53 36.92
N CYS A 161 -20.26 1.42 36.53
CA CYS A 161 -19.82 0.73 35.32
C CYS A 161 -19.95 -0.80 35.37
N ALA A 162 -20.16 -1.39 36.54
CA ALA A 162 -20.41 -2.83 36.71
C ALA A 162 -21.89 -3.20 36.46
N VAL A 163 -22.79 -2.21 36.41
CA VAL A 163 -24.21 -2.43 36.18
C VAL A 163 -24.50 -2.28 34.69
N ASP A 164 -24.92 -3.37 34.05
CA ASP A 164 -25.19 -3.41 32.60
C ASP A 164 -26.19 -2.34 32.14
N ASP A 165 -27.21 -2.06 32.97
CA ASP A 165 -28.21 -1.03 32.67
C ASP A 165 -27.63 0.39 32.56
N HIS A 166 -26.49 0.65 33.20
CA HIS A 166 -25.82 1.94 33.11
C HIS A 166 -24.91 2.05 31.89
N ALA A 167 -24.50 0.92 31.29
CA ALA A 167 -23.46 0.90 30.26
C ALA A 167 -23.83 1.74 29.04
N GLU A 168 -25.07 1.63 28.54
CA GLU A 168 -25.52 2.43 27.38
C GLU A 168 -25.48 3.93 27.66
N PHE A 169 -25.90 4.35 28.86
CA PHE A 169 -25.89 5.76 29.23
C PHE A 169 -24.46 6.27 29.38
N LEU A 170 -23.59 5.52 30.08
CA LEU A 170 -22.18 5.85 30.25
C LEU A 170 -21.45 5.96 28.91
N LEU A 171 -21.69 5.06 27.96
CA LEU A 171 -21.13 5.13 26.61
C LEU A 171 -21.54 6.44 25.92
N ASN A 172 -22.84 6.74 25.87
CA ASN A 172 -23.30 7.98 25.23
C ASN A 172 -22.77 9.24 25.94
N VAL A 173 -22.60 9.23 27.27
CA VAL A 173 -22.02 10.35 28.01
C VAL A 173 -20.53 10.53 27.69
N MET A 174 -19.76 9.45 27.63
CA MET A 174 -18.33 9.52 27.30
C MET A 174 -18.11 9.98 25.86
N ASP A 175 -18.92 9.48 24.92
CA ASP A 175 -18.87 9.94 23.51
C ASP A 175 -19.31 11.40 23.37
N PHE A 176 -20.32 11.83 24.13
CA PHE A 176 -20.71 13.24 24.19
C PHE A 176 -19.57 14.10 24.74
N CYS A 177 -18.94 13.67 25.83
CA CYS A 177 -17.81 14.35 26.45
C CYS A 177 -16.60 14.44 25.50
N TYR A 178 -16.31 13.36 24.76
CA TYR A 178 -15.22 13.30 23.81
C TYR A 178 -15.22 14.50 22.85
N CYS A 179 -16.39 14.88 22.32
CA CYS A 179 -16.56 15.96 21.35
C CYS A 179 -16.04 17.34 21.80
N PHE A 180 -16.00 17.62 23.11
CA PHE A 180 -15.58 18.92 23.63
C PHE A 180 -14.52 18.85 24.75
N SER A 181 -14.10 17.64 25.13
CA SER A 181 -13.11 17.38 26.18
C SER A 181 -11.78 18.11 25.99
N ALA A 182 -11.32 18.28 24.74
CA ALA A 182 -10.08 18.99 24.42
C ALA A 182 -10.10 20.46 24.89
N TYR A 183 -11.28 21.07 24.96
CA TYR A 183 -11.46 22.48 25.32
C TYR A 183 -11.77 22.69 26.79
N TYR A 184 -12.00 21.61 27.55
CA TYR A 184 -12.31 21.71 28.97
C TYR A 184 -11.05 21.65 29.82
N VAL A 185 -10.96 22.57 30.78
CA VAL A 185 -9.84 22.71 31.70
C VAL A 185 -10.32 22.42 33.10
N VAL A 186 -9.65 21.49 33.79
CA VAL A 186 -9.93 21.22 35.20
C VAL A 186 -9.14 22.21 36.05
N TYR A 187 -9.82 23.20 36.61
CA TYR A 187 -9.20 24.20 37.48
C TYR A 187 -8.67 23.56 38.78
N PRO A 188 -7.60 24.10 39.40
CA PRO A 188 -6.99 23.54 40.61
C PRO A 188 -7.96 23.32 41.77
N ASN A 189 -8.94 24.21 41.94
CA ASN A 189 -9.98 24.11 42.97
C ASN A 189 -10.98 22.95 42.74
N LEU A 190 -11.04 22.40 41.53
CA LEU A 190 -11.95 21.32 41.14
C LEU A 190 -11.29 19.95 41.13
N VAL A 191 -9.96 19.86 41.25
CA VAL A 191 -9.18 18.61 41.10
C VAL A 191 -9.67 17.49 42.00
N ASN A 192 -9.96 17.80 43.28
CA ASN A 192 -10.40 16.83 44.28
C ASN A 192 -11.94 16.79 44.44
N THR A 193 -12.67 17.25 43.44
CA THR A 193 -14.13 17.33 43.48
C THR A 193 -14.77 16.40 42.45
N VAL A 194 -16.08 16.21 42.55
CA VAL A 194 -16.85 15.46 41.56
C VAL A 194 -16.78 16.07 40.15
N TRP A 195 -16.38 17.34 40.04
CA TRP A 195 -16.28 18.06 38.79
C TRP A 195 -14.99 17.77 38.00
N ASN A 196 -14.08 16.97 38.56
CA ASN A 196 -12.97 16.40 37.82
C ASN A 196 -13.36 15.03 37.23
N PRO A 197 -13.52 14.89 35.91
CA PRO A 197 -13.93 13.62 35.30
C PRO A 197 -12.79 12.58 35.26
N ILE A 198 -11.53 13.00 35.34
CA ILE A 198 -10.35 12.15 35.10
C ILE A 198 -10.29 10.94 36.07
N PRO A 199 -10.42 11.09 37.40
CA PRO A 199 -10.35 9.94 38.31
C PRO A 199 -11.41 8.87 38.02
N ARG A 200 -12.60 9.27 37.61
CA ARG A 200 -13.71 8.35 37.30
C ARG A 200 -13.52 7.66 35.96
N LEU A 201 -13.04 8.37 34.94
CA LEU A 201 -12.64 7.75 33.67
C LEU A 201 -11.49 6.75 33.89
N CYS A 202 -10.49 7.11 34.72
CA CYS A 202 -9.41 6.19 35.09
C CYS A 202 -9.94 4.95 35.80
N HIS A 203 -10.89 5.11 36.72
CA HIS A 203 -11.56 3.99 37.39
C HIS A 203 -12.26 3.07 36.38
N ILE A 204 -13.08 3.61 35.47
CA ILE A 204 -13.78 2.83 34.44
C ILE A 204 -12.80 2.04 33.58
N ALA A 205 -11.71 2.67 33.10
CA ALA A 205 -10.69 1.96 32.31
C ALA A 205 -9.98 0.86 33.12
N GLY A 206 -9.78 1.07 34.42
CA GLY A 206 -9.13 0.16 35.36
C GLY A 206 -9.94 -1.09 35.73
N THR A 207 -11.23 -0.89 36.04
CA THR A 207 -12.07 -1.90 36.72
C THR A 207 -13.18 -2.49 35.86
N SER A 208 -13.60 -1.80 34.80
CA SER A 208 -14.69 -2.29 33.95
C SER A 208 -14.31 -3.60 33.25
N SER A 209 -15.28 -4.52 33.13
CA SER A 209 -15.18 -5.71 32.29
C SER A 209 -15.77 -5.48 30.89
N ASN A 210 -16.43 -4.34 30.67
CA ASN A 210 -17.05 -4.01 29.40
C ASN A 210 -16.04 -3.35 28.46
N ARG A 211 -15.68 -4.06 27.38
CA ARG A 211 -14.73 -3.62 26.36
C ARG A 211 -15.03 -2.21 25.82
N SER A 212 -16.29 -1.90 25.52
CA SER A 212 -16.67 -0.61 24.95
C SER A 212 -16.47 0.52 25.96
N LEU A 213 -16.81 0.29 27.24
CA LEU A 213 -16.59 1.29 28.29
C LEU A 213 -15.09 1.58 28.50
N ILE A 214 -14.24 0.54 28.45
CA ILE A 214 -12.78 0.69 28.55
C ILE A 214 -12.27 1.58 27.41
N ILE A 215 -12.66 1.27 26.17
CA ILE A 215 -12.21 2.01 24.99
C ILE A 215 -12.66 3.47 25.06
N SER A 216 -13.95 3.73 25.30
CA SER A 216 -14.48 5.09 25.40
C SER A 216 -13.82 5.88 26.53
N ALA A 217 -13.53 5.25 27.68
CA ALA A 217 -12.84 5.90 28.78
C ALA A 217 -11.39 6.29 28.43
N LEU A 218 -10.64 5.37 27.80
CA LEU A 218 -9.26 5.65 27.36
C LEU A 218 -9.21 6.73 26.28
N LEU A 219 -10.15 6.73 25.33
CA LEU A 219 -10.24 7.76 24.30
C LEU A 219 -10.57 9.14 24.90
N ALA A 220 -11.53 9.21 25.82
CA ALA A 220 -11.86 10.46 26.51
C ALA A 220 -10.66 10.97 27.34
N LEU A 221 -10.00 10.09 28.10
CA LEU A 221 -8.79 10.44 28.85
C LEU A 221 -7.68 10.98 27.94
N ASN A 222 -7.45 10.33 26.80
CA ASN A 222 -6.45 10.75 25.83
C ASN A 222 -6.69 12.21 25.39
N ILE A 223 -7.92 12.54 24.99
CA ILE A 223 -8.25 13.90 24.54
C ILE A 223 -8.16 14.92 25.69
N PHE A 224 -8.66 14.60 26.88
CA PHE A 224 -8.55 15.49 28.06
C PHE A 224 -7.10 15.85 28.38
N LEU A 225 -6.23 14.83 28.37
CA LEU A 225 -4.82 14.96 28.77
C LEU A 225 -3.92 15.50 27.66
N THR A 226 -4.42 15.56 26.42
CA THR A 226 -3.75 16.27 25.32
C THR A 226 -3.78 17.78 25.53
N ASN A 227 -4.75 18.31 26.30
CA ASN A 227 -4.76 19.73 26.66
C ASN A 227 -3.59 20.05 27.62
N PRO A 228 -2.68 20.96 27.25
CA PRO A 228 -1.51 21.30 28.06
C PRO A 228 -1.85 21.75 29.48
N GLN A 229 -3.00 22.38 29.69
CA GLN A 229 -3.44 22.85 31.01
C GLN A 229 -3.85 21.71 31.94
N ASN A 230 -4.21 20.55 31.39
CA ASN A 230 -4.58 19.35 32.15
C ASN A 230 -3.39 18.40 32.37
N MET A 231 -2.24 18.63 31.73
CA MET A 231 -1.04 17.78 31.89
C MET A 231 -0.60 17.55 33.35
N PRO A 232 -0.69 18.53 34.28
CA PRO A 232 -0.33 18.31 35.68
C PRO A 232 -1.19 17.25 36.40
N LEU A 233 -2.30 16.81 35.79
CA LEU A 233 -3.21 15.79 36.33
C LEU A 233 -2.79 14.35 35.96
N ILE A 234 -1.75 14.21 35.13
CA ILE A 234 -1.13 12.93 34.79
C ILE A 234 -0.43 12.38 36.04
N THR A 235 -0.77 11.16 36.44
CA THR A 235 -0.20 10.51 37.63
C THR A 235 0.39 9.13 37.31
N PRO A 236 1.53 8.76 37.92
CA PRO A 236 2.21 7.50 37.65
C PRO A 236 1.46 6.26 38.16
N ASN A 237 0.58 6.42 39.15
CA ASN A 237 -0.19 5.34 39.75
C ASN A 237 -1.64 5.30 39.24
N SER A 238 -1.86 5.74 38.01
CA SER A 238 -3.20 5.80 37.39
C SER A 238 -3.76 4.38 37.15
N PRO A 239 -4.99 4.06 37.58
CA PRO A 239 -5.64 2.79 37.22
C PRO A 239 -5.77 2.58 35.70
N ALA A 240 -5.90 3.65 34.93
CA ALA A 240 -5.92 3.58 33.47
C ALA A 240 -4.55 3.23 32.88
N LEU A 241 -3.45 3.64 33.52
CA LEU A 241 -2.10 3.24 33.09
C LEU A 241 -1.93 1.73 33.28
N GLU A 242 -2.22 1.21 34.48
CA GLU A 242 -2.15 -0.23 34.76
C GLU A 242 -3.03 -1.06 33.81
N ALA A 243 -4.25 -0.58 33.53
CA ALA A 243 -5.12 -1.21 32.54
C ALA A 243 -4.51 -1.20 31.14
N SER A 244 -3.94 -0.07 30.71
CA SER A 244 -3.28 0.07 29.41
C SER A 244 -2.12 -0.90 29.27
N LEU A 245 -1.29 -1.05 30.30
CA LEU A 245 -0.20 -2.02 30.32
C LEU A 245 -0.70 -3.47 30.28
N ARG A 246 -1.80 -3.78 30.98
CA ARG A 246 -2.45 -5.09 30.95
C ARG A 246 -3.02 -5.44 29.57
N TYR A 247 -3.55 -4.47 28.84
CA TYR A 247 -4.19 -4.69 27.54
C TYR A 247 -3.24 -4.60 26.35
N LEU A 248 -2.05 -3.99 26.51
CA LEU A 248 -1.03 -3.85 25.46
C LEU A 248 -0.67 -5.18 24.73
N PRO A 249 -0.61 -6.36 25.38
CA PRO A 249 -0.33 -7.63 24.69
C PRO A 249 -1.44 -8.11 23.74
N LEU A 250 -2.64 -7.51 23.76
CA LEU A 250 -3.80 -7.95 22.99
C LEU A 250 -3.77 -7.46 21.53
N VAL A 251 -2.71 -7.77 20.81
CA VAL A 251 -2.46 -7.30 19.42
C VAL A 251 -3.54 -7.70 18.41
N VAL A 252 -4.36 -8.71 18.72
CA VAL A 252 -5.50 -9.14 17.90
C VAL A 252 -6.62 -8.10 17.93
N ASP A 253 -6.82 -7.42 19.06
CA ASP A 253 -7.85 -6.40 19.23
C ASP A 253 -7.31 -5.02 18.89
N LYS A 254 -7.31 -4.70 17.59
CA LYS A 254 -6.72 -3.46 17.06
C LYS A 254 -7.34 -2.19 17.64
N THR A 255 -8.65 -2.16 17.86
CA THR A 255 -9.33 -0.96 18.38
C THR A 255 -9.00 -0.72 19.85
N LEU A 256 -8.92 -1.79 20.66
CA LEU A 256 -8.48 -1.65 22.04
C LEU A 256 -7.01 -1.25 22.10
N LEU A 257 -6.16 -1.89 21.29
CA LEU A 257 -4.74 -1.56 21.18
C LEU A 257 -4.52 -0.10 20.80
N GLU A 258 -5.28 0.42 19.83
CA GLU A 258 -5.21 1.82 19.41
C GLU A 258 -5.52 2.78 20.57
N ALA A 259 -6.61 2.54 21.31
CA ALA A 259 -6.97 3.36 22.47
C ALA A 259 -5.90 3.32 23.57
N VAL A 260 -5.33 2.14 23.83
CA VAL A 260 -4.24 1.91 24.78
C VAL A 260 -2.98 2.66 24.37
N LEU A 261 -2.55 2.52 23.12
CA LEU A 261 -1.34 3.16 22.60
C LEU A 261 -1.48 4.68 22.59
N ASN A 262 -2.64 5.21 22.20
CA ASN A 262 -2.89 6.65 22.21
C ASN A 262 -2.85 7.21 23.63
N TYR A 263 -3.49 6.55 24.60
CA TYR A 263 -3.41 6.94 26.01
C TYR A 263 -1.97 6.87 26.53
N LEU A 264 -1.24 5.78 26.26
CA LEU A 264 0.16 5.62 26.66
C LEU A 264 1.04 6.71 26.06
N PHE A 265 0.86 7.02 24.77
CA PHE A 265 1.62 8.07 24.10
C PHE A 265 1.39 9.44 24.75
N THR A 266 0.13 9.82 24.99
CA THR A 266 -0.20 11.08 25.68
C THR A 266 0.37 11.12 27.09
N HIS A 267 0.32 9.99 27.81
CA HIS A 267 0.86 9.87 29.17
C HIS A 267 2.39 10.00 29.20
N LEU A 268 3.09 9.33 28.28
CA LEU A 268 4.55 9.33 28.18
C LEU A 268 5.12 10.60 27.53
N SER A 269 4.33 11.31 26.72
CA SER A 269 4.76 12.57 26.10
C SER A 269 5.07 13.65 27.13
N HIS A 270 4.56 13.52 28.36
CA HIS A 270 4.92 14.39 29.47
C HIS A 270 6.28 13.99 30.07
N PRO A 271 7.31 14.87 30.06
CA PRO A 271 8.66 14.50 30.45
C PRO A 271 8.80 13.97 31.89
N THR A 272 8.09 14.55 32.86
CA THR A 272 8.16 14.05 34.25
C THR A 272 7.58 12.65 34.33
N MET A 273 6.51 12.37 33.57
CA MET A 273 5.88 11.06 33.56
C MET A 273 6.75 10.03 32.83
N ALA A 274 7.40 10.40 31.72
CA ALA A 274 8.37 9.52 31.08
C ALA A 274 9.49 9.10 32.05
N LYS A 275 10.04 10.06 32.83
CA LYS A 275 11.06 9.79 33.84
C LYS A 275 10.56 8.86 34.95
N GLU A 276 9.38 9.15 35.52
CA GLU A 276 8.76 8.28 36.54
C GLU A 276 8.46 6.88 35.98
N PHE A 277 8.03 6.79 34.72
CA PHE A 277 7.75 5.50 34.08
C PHE A 277 9.01 4.64 33.93
N LEU A 278 10.22 5.21 33.81
CA LEU A 278 11.46 4.43 33.80
C LEU A 278 11.70 3.64 35.10
N LEU A 279 11.12 4.10 36.20
CA LEU A 279 11.16 3.42 37.49
C LEU A 279 10.01 2.40 37.67
N HIS A 280 9.02 2.41 36.77
CA HIS A 280 7.84 1.55 36.86
C HIS A 280 8.21 0.06 36.75
N PRO A 281 7.64 -0.84 37.60
CA PRO A 281 7.99 -2.26 37.60
C PRO A 281 7.76 -2.96 36.26
N GLN A 282 6.73 -2.55 35.52
CA GLN A 282 6.37 -3.15 34.24
C GLN A 282 7.11 -2.52 33.05
N MET A 283 7.88 -1.44 33.23
CA MET A 283 8.55 -0.72 32.12
C MET A 283 9.36 -1.64 31.19
N PRO A 284 10.20 -2.58 31.69
CA PRO A 284 10.96 -3.46 30.80
C PRO A 284 10.06 -4.36 29.94
N ALA A 285 8.93 -4.81 30.49
CA ALA A 285 7.95 -5.60 29.76
C ALA A 285 7.21 -4.74 28.73
N THR A 286 6.85 -3.50 29.07
CA THR A 286 6.24 -2.53 28.16
C THR A 286 7.14 -2.25 26.96
N VAL A 287 8.43 -1.97 27.17
CA VAL A 287 9.38 -1.73 26.07
C VAL A 287 9.43 -2.93 25.12
N LYS A 288 9.49 -4.15 25.67
CA LYS A 288 9.45 -5.37 24.88
C LYS A 288 8.15 -5.50 24.09
N LEU A 289 7.00 -5.29 24.72
CA LEU A 289 5.69 -5.39 24.09
C LEU A 289 5.51 -4.35 22.98
N LEU A 290 5.99 -3.12 23.15
CA LEU A 290 5.94 -2.09 22.11
C LEU A 290 6.74 -2.52 20.86
N VAL A 291 7.92 -3.13 21.04
CA VAL A 291 8.69 -3.68 19.91
C VAL A 291 7.97 -4.88 19.28
N GLU A 292 7.32 -5.72 20.09
CA GLU A 292 6.50 -6.83 19.58
C GLU A 292 5.28 -6.34 18.78
N VAL A 293 4.67 -5.20 19.15
CA VAL A 293 3.61 -4.55 18.35
C VAL A 293 4.15 -4.23 16.95
N LEU A 294 5.31 -3.58 16.85
CA LEU A 294 5.95 -3.28 15.55
C LEU A 294 6.17 -4.56 14.73
N LEU A 295 6.72 -5.60 15.34
CA LEU A 295 6.97 -6.88 14.67
C LEU A 295 5.69 -7.61 14.25
N SER A 296 4.61 -7.47 15.02
CA SER A 296 3.32 -8.13 14.75
C SER A 296 2.56 -7.49 13.60
N GLU A 297 2.71 -6.19 13.41
CA GLU A 297 2.03 -5.42 12.38
C GLU A 297 2.86 -5.25 11.11
N GLN A 298 4.08 -5.80 11.07
CA GLN A 298 4.92 -5.84 9.89
C GLN A 298 4.30 -6.66 8.76
N VAL A 299 4.18 -6.04 7.59
CA VAL A 299 3.81 -6.71 6.34
C VAL A 299 5.08 -6.96 5.53
N GLU A 300 5.45 -8.24 5.41
CA GLU A 300 6.61 -8.68 4.62
C GLU A 300 6.12 -9.36 3.33
N GLU A 301 6.63 -8.93 2.17
CA GLU A 301 6.55 -9.72 0.94
C GLU A 301 7.87 -10.42 0.67
N SER A 302 7.78 -11.67 0.22
CA SER A 302 8.93 -12.44 -0.24
C SER A 302 9.18 -12.15 -1.71
N GLU A 303 10.29 -11.48 -2.00
CA GLU A 303 10.77 -11.26 -3.36
C GLU A 303 11.87 -12.29 -3.68
N ASP A 304 11.62 -13.14 -4.69
CA ASP A 304 12.58 -14.14 -5.15
C ASP A 304 13.53 -13.51 -6.19
N ILE A 305 14.74 -13.17 -5.73
CA ILE A 305 15.80 -12.66 -6.61
C ILE A 305 16.51 -13.85 -7.23
N VAL A 306 16.28 -14.06 -8.53
CA VAL A 306 16.96 -15.09 -9.30
C VAL A 306 18.33 -14.57 -9.74
N VAL A 307 19.39 -15.13 -9.18
CA VAL A 307 20.77 -14.85 -9.58
C VAL A 307 21.13 -15.81 -10.72
N GLU A 308 21.15 -15.30 -11.95
CA GLU A 308 21.54 -16.04 -13.16
C GLU A 308 22.81 -15.46 -13.80
N GLU A 309 23.75 -16.32 -14.17
CA GLU A 309 24.86 -15.96 -15.07
C GLU A 309 24.35 -15.70 -16.50
N PRO A 310 25.01 -14.83 -17.29
CA PRO A 310 24.59 -14.52 -18.65
C PRO A 310 24.64 -15.78 -19.55
N LYS A 311 23.48 -16.20 -20.05
CA LYS A 311 23.32 -17.36 -20.94
C LYS A 311 23.25 -16.93 -22.41
N HIS A 312 23.91 -17.65 -23.30
CA HIS A 312 23.66 -17.54 -24.74
C HIS A 312 22.62 -18.59 -25.17
N ILE A 313 21.50 -18.13 -25.75
CA ILE A 313 20.35 -18.97 -26.14
C ILE A 313 20.31 -19.05 -27.67
N ILE A 314 20.46 -20.25 -28.21
CA ILE A 314 20.44 -20.50 -29.66
C ILE A 314 19.17 -21.28 -30.02
N PRO A 315 18.29 -20.76 -30.91
CA PRO A 315 17.12 -21.51 -31.41
C PRO A 315 17.51 -22.76 -32.21
N THR A 316 16.85 -23.88 -31.97
CA THR A 316 17.12 -25.18 -32.63
C THR A 316 17.01 -25.11 -34.17
N GLU A 317 16.11 -24.29 -34.71
CA GLU A 317 15.93 -24.12 -36.16
C GLU A 317 17.06 -23.32 -36.85
N ALA A 318 17.85 -22.58 -36.08
CA ALA A 318 18.95 -21.78 -36.64
C ALA A 318 20.13 -22.63 -37.15
N ALA A 319 20.15 -23.94 -36.84
CA ALA A 319 21.26 -24.85 -37.18
C ALA A 319 21.43 -25.12 -38.68
N PHE A 320 20.45 -24.80 -39.53
CA PHE A 320 20.48 -25.11 -40.97
C PHE A 320 20.44 -23.89 -41.91
N ALA A 321 20.48 -22.68 -41.38
CA ALA A 321 20.40 -21.45 -42.15
C ALA A 321 21.80 -20.84 -42.32
N ARG A 322 22.46 -21.07 -43.46
CA ARG A 322 23.73 -20.42 -43.80
C ARG A 322 23.47 -19.06 -44.45
N ASP A 323 24.39 -18.11 -44.25
CA ASP A 323 24.34 -16.84 -44.97
C ASP A 323 24.50 -17.08 -46.46
N TYR A 324 23.68 -16.40 -47.28
CA TYR A 324 23.82 -16.41 -48.73
C TYR A 324 25.18 -15.85 -49.12
N GLU A 325 25.90 -16.56 -49.97
CA GLU A 325 27.08 -16.05 -50.67
C GLU A 325 26.72 -15.81 -52.13
N LEU A 326 27.20 -14.70 -52.68
CA LEU A 326 26.91 -14.33 -54.06
C LEU A 326 27.51 -15.37 -55.02
N THR A 327 26.65 -16.01 -55.83
CA THR A 327 27.11 -17.00 -56.82
C THR A 327 27.96 -16.33 -57.92
N ASN A 328 28.85 -17.10 -58.56
CA ASN A 328 29.69 -16.60 -59.64
C ASN A 328 28.85 -16.06 -60.83
N GLN A 329 27.72 -16.71 -61.13
CA GLN A 329 26.79 -16.31 -62.19
C GLN A 329 26.09 -14.98 -61.88
N ASP A 330 25.62 -14.80 -60.64
CA ASP A 330 25.02 -13.54 -60.20
C ASP A 330 26.05 -12.41 -60.22
N ARG A 331 27.29 -12.69 -59.78
CA ARG A 331 28.39 -11.72 -59.78
C ARG A 331 28.70 -11.23 -61.20
N GLU A 332 28.84 -12.12 -62.17
CA GLU A 332 29.10 -11.74 -63.57
C GLU A 332 27.97 -10.91 -64.19
N THR A 333 26.74 -11.14 -63.74
CA THR A 333 25.56 -10.41 -64.19
C THR A 333 25.53 -9.00 -63.62
N ILE A 334 25.77 -8.85 -62.31
CA ILE A 334 25.65 -7.56 -61.63
C ILE A 334 26.90 -6.67 -61.79
N VAL A 335 28.10 -7.24 -62.03
CA VAL A 335 29.34 -6.46 -62.26
C VAL A 335 29.19 -5.47 -63.44
N LYS A 336 28.43 -5.85 -64.47
CA LYS A 336 28.22 -5.04 -65.69
C LYS A 336 27.27 -3.85 -65.47
N LEU A 337 26.57 -3.77 -64.34
CA LEU A 337 25.64 -2.69 -64.05
C LEU A 337 26.41 -1.40 -63.63
N PRO A 338 25.94 -0.21 -64.04
CA PRO A 338 26.50 1.05 -63.56
C PRO A 338 26.12 1.32 -62.09
N GLU A 339 26.95 2.11 -61.39
CA GLU A 339 26.58 2.60 -60.06
C GLU A 339 25.57 3.76 -60.16
N PRO A 340 24.58 3.86 -59.25
CA PRO A 340 24.40 3.08 -58.00
C PRO A 340 23.57 1.79 -58.15
N GLN A 341 23.12 1.45 -59.37
CA GLN A 341 22.21 0.32 -59.60
C GLN A 341 22.83 -1.03 -59.26
N ARG A 342 24.15 -1.17 -59.46
CA ARG A 342 24.92 -2.35 -59.04
C ARG A 342 24.88 -2.53 -57.53
N CYS A 343 25.16 -1.46 -56.77
CA CYS A 343 25.07 -1.46 -55.31
C CYS A 343 23.66 -1.84 -54.82
N TYR A 344 22.60 -1.27 -55.42
CA TYR A 344 21.22 -1.61 -55.06
C TYR A 344 20.87 -3.07 -55.32
N THR A 345 21.28 -3.59 -56.48
CA THR A 345 20.99 -4.97 -56.87
C THR A 345 21.74 -5.96 -55.98
N TRP A 346 23.00 -5.67 -55.65
CA TRP A 346 23.78 -6.44 -54.69
C TRP A 346 23.16 -6.46 -53.29
N MET A 347 22.75 -5.30 -52.77
CA MET A 347 22.11 -5.20 -51.45
C MET A 347 20.83 -6.04 -51.37
N LYS A 348 19.99 -6.00 -52.42
CA LYS A 348 18.76 -6.80 -52.51
C LYS A 348 18.99 -8.30 -52.59
N LEU A 349 20.13 -8.73 -53.15
CA LEU A 349 20.49 -10.15 -53.24
C LEU A 349 21.06 -10.69 -51.94
N MET A 350 21.88 -9.88 -51.25
CA MET A 350 22.68 -10.29 -50.11
C MET A 350 22.01 -10.09 -48.74
N PHE A 351 21.03 -9.20 -48.63
CA PHE A 351 20.47 -8.77 -47.35
C PHE A 351 18.94 -8.76 -47.36
N VAL A 352 18.35 -8.81 -46.16
CA VAL A 352 16.90 -8.74 -45.92
C VAL A 352 16.61 -7.74 -44.80
N ALA A 353 15.51 -6.99 -44.90
CA ALA A 353 15.08 -6.06 -43.86
C ALA A 353 14.60 -6.82 -42.61
N LYS A 354 15.15 -6.48 -41.44
CA LYS A 354 14.79 -7.10 -40.16
C LYS A 354 14.94 -6.09 -39.02
N ARG A 355 13.85 -5.77 -38.34
CA ARG A 355 13.71 -4.61 -37.45
C ARG A 355 14.68 -4.57 -36.27
N TYR A 356 15.11 -5.71 -35.77
CA TYR A 356 15.93 -5.83 -34.55
C TYR A 356 17.33 -6.39 -34.81
N SER A 357 17.76 -6.49 -36.07
CA SER A 357 19.14 -6.90 -36.40
C SER A 357 20.05 -5.69 -36.60
N GLU A 358 21.31 -5.90 -36.27
CA GLU A 358 22.36 -4.89 -36.36
C GLU A 358 23.56 -5.49 -37.10
N LEU A 359 24.08 -4.77 -38.10
CA LEU A 359 25.31 -5.14 -38.81
C LEU A 359 26.29 -3.96 -38.77
N THR A 360 27.58 -4.20 -38.60
CA THR A 360 28.54 -3.07 -38.54
C THR A 360 28.75 -2.45 -39.92
N GLN A 361 28.98 -1.13 -39.97
CA GLN A 361 29.26 -0.43 -41.23
C GLN A 361 30.55 -0.94 -41.90
N VAL A 362 31.53 -1.36 -41.09
CA VAL A 362 32.80 -1.94 -41.58
C VAL A 362 32.57 -3.29 -42.24
N GLU A 363 31.77 -4.18 -41.62
CA GLU A 363 31.41 -5.46 -42.24
C GLU A 363 30.65 -5.23 -43.54
N PHE A 364 29.68 -4.33 -43.54
CA PHE A 364 28.88 -4.02 -44.72
C PHE A 364 29.76 -3.61 -45.92
N TRP A 365 30.72 -2.70 -45.68
CA TRP A 365 31.70 -2.28 -46.68
C TRP A 365 32.61 -3.41 -47.13
N ASN A 366 33.18 -4.18 -46.20
CA ASN A 366 34.10 -5.27 -46.52
C ASN A 366 33.45 -6.32 -47.43
N HIS A 367 32.15 -6.60 -47.27
CA HIS A 367 31.42 -7.53 -48.14
C HIS A 367 31.26 -6.98 -49.56
N TYR A 368 31.00 -5.68 -49.72
CA TYR A 368 30.91 -5.03 -51.02
C TYR A 368 32.27 -4.94 -51.72
N GLU A 369 33.32 -4.55 -50.99
CA GLU A 369 34.70 -4.49 -51.50
C GLU A 369 35.21 -5.89 -51.89
N LYS A 370 34.89 -6.93 -51.11
CA LYS A 370 35.23 -8.31 -51.46
C LYS A 370 34.52 -8.78 -52.74
N ALA A 371 33.26 -8.37 -52.95
CA ALA A 371 32.49 -8.78 -54.12
C ALA A 371 32.97 -8.11 -55.43
N PHE A 372 33.34 -6.83 -55.37
CA PHE A 372 33.61 -6.02 -56.57
C PHE A 372 35.02 -5.45 -56.68
N GLY A 373 35.80 -5.43 -55.60
CA GLY A 373 37.19 -4.95 -55.56
C GLY A 373 38.10 -5.56 -56.62
N PRO A 374 38.02 -6.87 -56.92
CA PRO A 374 38.80 -7.48 -58.01
C PRO A 374 38.53 -6.90 -59.41
N HIS A 375 37.39 -6.24 -59.61
CA HIS A 375 36.97 -5.66 -60.89
C HIS A 375 37.16 -4.14 -60.97
N LYS A 376 37.80 -3.52 -59.96
CA LYS A 376 37.99 -2.07 -59.83
C LYS A 376 38.67 -1.43 -61.05
N SER A 377 39.55 -2.18 -61.72
CA SER A 377 40.27 -1.74 -62.92
C SER A 377 39.39 -1.58 -64.15
N GLN A 378 38.29 -2.34 -64.25
CA GLN A 378 37.35 -2.31 -65.37
C GLN A 378 36.07 -1.53 -65.03
N TYR A 379 35.65 -1.57 -63.76
CA TYR A 379 34.46 -0.88 -63.27
C TYR A 379 34.77 -0.18 -61.94
N PRO A 380 34.66 1.16 -61.86
CA PRO A 380 34.89 1.86 -60.60
C PRO A 380 33.83 1.46 -59.56
N ILE A 381 34.26 1.16 -58.33
CA ILE A 381 33.41 0.84 -57.19
C ILE A 381 33.08 2.09 -56.37
N LEU A 382 31.95 2.09 -55.65
CA LEU A 382 31.60 3.18 -54.73
C LEU A 382 32.57 3.25 -53.55
N ILE A 383 32.69 4.42 -52.92
CA ILE A 383 33.39 4.57 -51.65
C ILE A 383 32.50 4.14 -50.47
N ALA A 384 33.09 3.81 -49.32
CA ALA A 384 32.36 3.32 -48.15
C ALA A 384 31.18 4.21 -47.76
N ALA A 385 31.36 5.54 -47.72
CA ALA A 385 30.30 6.48 -47.37
C ALA A 385 29.07 6.37 -48.29
N ASP A 386 29.28 6.20 -49.60
CA ASP A 386 28.20 6.11 -50.58
C ASP A 386 27.47 4.75 -50.49
N VAL A 387 28.21 3.67 -50.22
CA VAL A 387 27.60 2.35 -49.98
C VAL A 387 26.71 2.39 -48.75
N ILE A 388 27.15 2.98 -47.63
CA ILE A 388 26.36 3.07 -46.41
C ILE A 388 25.12 3.97 -46.61
N LYS A 389 25.25 5.09 -47.34
CA LYS A 389 24.12 5.97 -47.66
C LYS A 389 23.05 5.28 -48.50
N ASN A 390 23.47 4.42 -49.42
CA ASN A 390 22.57 3.66 -50.29
C ASN A 390 21.75 2.60 -49.53
N VAL A 391 22.15 2.20 -48.32
CA VAL A 391 21.40 1.23 -47.50
C VAL A 391 19.99 1.74 -47.19
N SER A 392 19.85 2.99 -46.75
CA SER A 392 18.53 3.57 -46.44
C SER A 392 17.66 3.79 -47.68
N VAL A 393 18.25 3.79 -48.88
CA VAL A 393 17.52 3.84 -50.16
C VAL A 393 16.96 2.46 -50.50
N VAL A 394 17.73 1.39 -50.29
CA VAL A 394 17.31 0.01 -50.58
C VAL A 394 16.39 -0.56 -49.51
N PHE A 395 16.65 -0.23 -48.25
CA PHE A 395 15.90 -0.68 -47.08
C PHE A 395 15.44 0.55 -46.27
N PRO A 396 14.23 1.07 -46.49
CA PRO A 396 13.74 2.27 -45.80
C PRO A 396 13.67 2.14 -44.27
N SER A 397 13.54 0.92 -43.77
CA SER A 397 13.57 0.61 -42.34
C SER A 397 14.99 0.58 -41.74
N ALA A 398 16.03 0.75 -42.56
CA ALA A 398 17.42 0.67 -42.15
C ALA A 398 18.00 2.04 -41.81
N GLN A 399 18.65 2.15 -40.65
CA GLN A 399 19.25 3.38 -40.17
C GLN A 399 20.72 3.18 -39.80
N PRO A 400 21.67 3.81 -40.53
CA PRO A 400 23.06 3.89 -40.09
C PRO A 400 23.18 4.85 -38.91
N MET A 401 23.77 4.40 -37.80
CA MET A 401 23.94 5.20 -36.59
C MET A 401 25.21 4.81 -35.82
N VAL A 402 25.59 5.66 -34.85
CA VAL A 402 26.71 5.40 -33.94
C VAL A 402 26.15 5.19 -32.55
N GLU A 403 26.37 4.00 -31.99
CA GLU A 403 25.89 3.64 -30.66
C GLU A 403 27.03 3.03 -29.87
N ASN A 404 27.28 3.54 -28.66
CA ASN A 404 28.38 3.10 -27.78
C ASN A 404 29.77 3.07 -28.47
N GLY A 405 30.03 4.03 -29.37
CA GLY A 405 31.30 4.12 -30.11
C GLY A 405 31.45 3.15 -31.30
N LYS A 406 30.41 2.39 -31.66
CA LYS A 406 30.40 1.48 -32.82
C LYS A 406 29.53 2.03 -33.96
N PHE A 407 30.05 2.00 -35.18
CA PHE A 407 29.33 2.37 -36.39
C PHE A 407 28.48 1.19 -36.88
N ILE A 408 27.17 1.25 -36.67
CA ILE A 408 26.22 0.16 -36.98
C ILE A 408 25.17 0.59 -38.01
N VAL A 409 24.55 -0.40 -38.63
CA VAL A 409 23.37 -0.30 -39.50
C VAL A 409 22.28 -1.14 -38.85
N ARG A 410 21.27 -0.48 -38.27
CA ARG A 410 20.08 -1.15 -37.71
C ARG A 410 19.07 -1.43 -38.81
N GLY A 411 18.36 -2.55 -38.73
CA GLY A 411 17.21 -2.83 -39.59
C GLY A 411 17.50 -3.76 -40.79
N VAL A 412 18.71 -4.32 -40.88
CA VAL A 412 19.16 -5.19 -41.99
C VAL A 412 19.89 -6.41 -41.43
N ASP A 413 19.66 -7.58 -42.02
CA ASP A 413 20.35 -8.84 -41.69
C ASP A 413 20.83 -9.53 -42.99
N ARG A 414 21.81 -10.43 -42.90
CA ARG A 414 22.25 -11.20 -44.06
C ARG A 414 21.12 -12.15 -44.48
N ARG A 415 20.89 -12.25 -45.79
CA ARG A 415 19.92 -13.21 -46.34
C ARG A 415 20.40 -14.62 -46.00
N LYS A 416 19.56 -15.41 -45.34
CA LYS A 416 19.86 -16.82 -45.05
C LYS A 416 19.23 -17.73 -46.09
N VAL A 417 19.93 -18.81 -46.45
CA VAL A 417 19.41 -19.87 -47.31
C VAL A 417 19.38 -21.18 -46.53
N SER A 418 18.21 -21.80 -46.50
CA SER A 418 18.07 -23.20 -46.06
C SER A 418 18.68 -24.08 -47.13
N GLY A 419 19.80 -24.74 -46.82
CA GLY A 419 20.52 -25.55 -47.80
C GLY A 419 19.64 -26.63 -48.41
N THR A 420 19.40 -26.55 -49.71
CA THR A 420 18.99 -27.68 -50.56
C THR A 420 20.20 -28.56 -50.90
N ASP A 421 21.09 -28.78 -49.93
CA ASP A 421 22.15 -29.78 -50.08
C ASP A 421 21.48 -31.16 -50.03
N PRO A 422 21.85 -32.12 -50.90
CA PRO A 422 21.23 -33.43 -50.93
C PRO A 422 21.47 -34.14 -49.58
N ARG A 423 20.40 -34.24 -48.77
CA ARG A 423 20.46 -34.75 -47.39
C ARG A 423 20.61 -36.27 -47.32
N PHE A 424 20.35 -36.98 -48.41
CA PHE A 424 20.24 -38.44 -48.42
C PHE A 424 21.18 -39.04 -49.44
N THR A 425 22.24 -39.71 -48.99
CA THR A 425 23.19 -40.41 -49.85
C THR A 425 22.89 -41.91 -49.86
N CYS A 426 22.93 -42.51 -51.05
CA CYS A 426 22.88 -43.96 -51.19
C CYS A 426 24.18 -44.55 -50.63
N LEU A 427 24.07 -45.63 -49.84
CA LEU A 427 25.20 -46.37 -49.27
C LEU A 427 25.20 -47.84 -49.73
N TRP A 428 24.59 -48.11 -50.88
CA TRP A 428 24.50 -49.46 -51.44
C TRP A 428 25.86 -49.97 -51.93
N ASN A 429 26.09 -51.28 -51.78
CA ASN A 429 27.26 -52.01 -52.26
C ASN A 429 28.58 -51.60 -51.57
N ARG A 430 28.65 -51.63 -50.23
CA ARG A 430 29.87 -51.50 -49.41
C ARG A 430 30.98 -50.61 -50.04
N ALA A 431 30.61 -49.37 -50.38
CA ALA A 431 31.38 -48.28 -51.02
C ALA A 431 31.20 -48.04 -52.55
N GLY A 432 30.33 -48.77 -53.24
CA GLY A 432 30.13 -48.66 -54.70
C GLY A 432 29.13 -47.59 -55.17
N CYS A 433 28.08 -47.28 -54.40
CA CYS A 433 27.11 -46.24 -54.74
C CYS A 433 27.12 -45.11 -53.71
N ARG A 434 27.18 -43.84 -54.17
CA ARG A 434 27.19 -42.62 -53.35
C ARG A 434 26.33 -41.50 -53.93
N THR A 435 25.33 -41.84 -54.74
CA THR A 435 24.43 -40.83 -55.33
C THR A 435 23.63 -40.14 -54.24
N ALA A 436 23.55 -38.81 -54.31
CA ALA A 436 22.93 -37.97 -53.31
C ALA A 436 21.58 -37.46 -53.82
N PHE A 437 20.57 -37.46 -52.96
CA PHE A 437 19.18 -37.12 -53.26
C PHE A 437 18.64 -36.06 -52.29
N SER A 438 17.65 -35.32 -52.77
CA SER A 438 17.02 -34.24 -52.02
C SER A 438 15.90 -34.74 -51.10
N THR A 439 15.24 -35.84 -51.51
CA THR A 439 14.13 -36.47 -50.78
C THR A 439 14.40 -37.94 -50.47
N LEU A 440 13.76 -38.44 -49.40
CA LEU A 440 13.81 -39.86 -49.02
C LEU A 440 13.16 -40.76 -50.08
N GLY A 441 12.12 -40.27 -50.75
CA GLY A 441 11.44 -41.00 -51.83
C GLY A 441 12.37 -41.28 -53.01
N GLU A 442 13.09 -40.25 -53.47
CA GLU A 442 14.11 -40.39 -54.54
C GLU A 442 15.20 -41.40 -54.19
N LEU A 443 15.69 -41.36 -52.94
CA LEU A 443 16.69 -42.33 -52.47
C LEU A 443 16.10 -43.74 -52.48
N PHE A 444 14.88 -43.93 -52.00
CA PHE A 444 14.25 -45.25 -51.96
C PHE A 444 14.02 -45.82 -53.36
N ASP A 445 13.49 -45.02 -54.29
CA ASP A 445 13.31 -45.43 -55.68
C ASP A 445 14.64 -45.81 -56.34
N HIS A 446 15.71 -45.07 -56.03
CA HIS A 446 17.05 -45.43 -56.48
C HIS A 446 17.54 -46.77 -55.90
N ILE A 447 17.27 -47.05 -54.62
CA ILE A 447 17.62 -48.33 -53.98
C ILE A 447 16.85 -49.50 -54.63
N LEU A 448 15.60 -49.30 -55.03
CA LEU A 448 14.84 -50.32 -55.76
C LEU A 448 15.51 -50.70 -57.08
N GLY A 449 16.19 -49.76 -57.74
CA GLY A 449 17.00 -50.03 -58.93
C GLY A 449 18.14 -51.01 -58.67
N HIS A 450 18.82 -50.89 -57.52
CA HIS A 450 19.86 -51.84 -57.10
C HIS A 450 19.29 -53.22 -56.79
N LEU A 451 18.11 -53.29 -56.16
CA LEU A 451 17.43 -54.54 -55.86
C LEU A 451 17.00 -55.32 -57.11
N ALA A 452 16.66 -54.61 -58.19
CA ALA A 452 16.29 -55.23 -59.46
C ALA A 452 17.48 -55.89 -60.18
N GLN A 453 18.72 -55.50 -59.84
CA GLN A 453 19.94 -56.02 -60.45
C GLN A 453 20.51 -57.25 -59.74
N LEU A 454 19.97 -57.62 -58.56
CA LEU A 454 20.39 -58.82 -57.84
C LEU A 454 19.81 -60.08 -58.52
N GLN A 455 20.68 -61.03 -58.88
CA GLN A 455 20.29 -62.33 -59.46
C GLN A 455 20.39 -63.43 -58.41
N GLY A 456 19.26 -63.95 -57.94
CA GLY A 456 19.18 -65.05 -56.97
C GLY A 456 17.84 -65.06 -56.21
N ALA A 457 17.40 -66.24 -55.74
CA ALA A 457 16.18 -66.37 -54.94
C ALA A 457 16.31 -65.69 -53.56
N GLU A 458 17.54 -65.63 -53.03
CA GLU A 458 17.88 -64.97 -51.76
C GLU A 458 19.17 -64.16 -51.94
N SER A 459 19.22 -62.96 -51.38
CA SER A 459 20.39 -62.06 -51.46
C SER A 459 20.66 -61.36 -50.13
N PRO A 460 21.93 -61.12 -49.76
CA PRO A 460 22.28 -60.39 -48.56
C PRO A 460 22.01 -58.88 -48.70
N CYS A 461 21.83 -58.21 -47.56
CA CYS A 461 21.78 -56.75 -47.54
C CYS A 461 23.18 -56.17 -47.78
N LEU A 462 23.31 -55.30 -48.77
CA LEU A 462 24.58 -54.63 -49.13
C LEU A 462 24.62 -53.15 -48.68
N TRP A 463 23.71 -52.75 -47.81
CA TRP A 463 23.65 -51.40 -47.26
C TRP A 463 24.75 -51.19 -46.22
N GLU A 464 25.70 -50.29 -46.50
CA GLU A 464 26.81 -49.93 -45.61
C GLU A 464 27.45 -51.12 -44.88
N SER A 465 27.34 -51.19 -43.55
CA SER A 465 27.92 -52.23 -42.69
C SER A 465 26.90 -53.30 -42.27
N CYS A 466 25.73 -53.36 -42.91
CA CYS A 466 24.70 -54.32 -42.56
C CYS A 466 25.18 -55.77 -42.74
N SER A 467 24.96 -56.59 -41.71
CA SER A 467 25.35 -58.00 -41.63
C SER A 467 24.16 -58.96 -41.69
N HIS A 468 22.99 -58.48 -42.13
CA HIS A 468 21.77 -59.29 -42.16
C HIS A 468 21.91 -60.49 -43.12
N ALA A 469 21.46 -61.67 -42.69
CA ALA A 469 21.47 -62.90 -43.48
C ALA A 469 20.68 -62.75 -44.79
N SER A 470 21.01 -63.56 -45.81
CA SER A 470 20.34 -63.54 -47.11
C SER A 470 18.84 -63.68 -46.97
N LEU A 471 18.10 -62.78 -47.64
CA LEU A 471 16.65 -62.71 -47.58
C LEU A 471 16.04 -62.88 -48.97
N PRO A 472 14.82 -63.43 -49.09
CA PRO A 472 14.01 -63.30 -50.29
C PRO A 472 13.81 -61.82 -50.64
N GLN A 473 13.76 -61.49 -51.93
CA GLN A 473 13.73 -60.10 -52.42
C GLN A 473 12.60 -59.25 -51.79
N ALA A 474 11.42 -59.84 -51.57
CA ALA A 474 10.30 -59.17 -50.90
C ALA A 474 10.62 -58.80 -49.44
N ALA A 475 11.27 -59.69 -48.69
CA ALA A 475 11.68 -59.42 -47.31
C ALA A 475 12.86 -58.43 -47.24
N LEU A 476 13.80 -58.52 -48.20
CA LEU A 476 14.92 -57.59 -48.31
C LEU A 476 14.44 -56.15 -48.54
N ARG A 477 13.39 -55.94 -49.36
CA ARG A 477 12.76 -54.63 -49.54
C ARG A 477 12.25 -54.03 -48.22
N HIS A 478 11.62 -54.83 -47.37
CA HIS A 478 11.12 -54.36 -46.07
C HIS A 478 12.28 -54.09 -45.09
N HIS A 479 13.31 -54.92 -45.10
CA HIS A 479 14.52 -54.69 -44.32
C HIS A 479 15.22 -53.37 -44.71
N LEU A 480 15.22 -52.99 -45.99
CA LEU A 480 15.86 -51.75 -46.42
C LEU A 480 15.17 -50.48 -45.91
N LEU A 481 13.88 -50.56 -45.59
CA LEU A 481 13.18 -49.46 -44.93
C LEU A 481 13.72 -49.18 -43.52
N THR A 482 14.39 -50.15 -42.86
CA THR A 482 15.00 -49.91 -41.54
C THR A 482 16.30 -49.13 -41.61
N HIS A 483 16.90 -49.02 -42.80
CA HIS A 483 18.11 -48.22 -43.03
C HIS A 483 17.81 -46.77 -43.43
N LEU A 484 16.55 -46.49 -43.78
CA LEU A 484 16.10 -45.15 -44.11
C LEU A 484 15.65 -44.40 -42.85
N PRO A 485 15.98 -43.10 -42.73
CA PRO A 485 15.44 -42.24 -41.68
C PRO A 485 13.90 -42.28 -41.66
N SER A 486 13.31 -42.33 -40.47
CA SER A 486 11.86 -42.23 -40.30
C SER A 486 11.33 -40.95 -40.95
N PRO A 487 10.22 -41.00 -41.71
CA PRO A 487 9.58 -39.80 -42.26
C PRO A 487 8.97 -38.91 -41.17
N ASN A 488 8.73 -39.48 -39.98
CA ASN A 488 8.19 -38.77 -38.84
C ASN A 488 9.33 -38.25 -37.97
N VAL A 489 9.39 -36.93 -37.80
CA VAL A 489 10.29 -36.27 -36.84
C VAL A 489 9.95 -36.84 -35.44
N PRO A 490 10.94 -37.34 -34.68
CA PRO A 490 10.69 -37.78 -33.32
C PRO A 490 10.09 -36.61 -32.51
N GLN A 491 8.91 -36.84 -31.93
CA GLN A 491 8.28 -35.85 -31.06
C GLN A 491 9.15 -35.67 -29.82
N THR A 492 9.69 -34.46 -29.64
CA THR A 492 10.38 -34.10 -28.40
C THR A 492 9.37 -34.06 -27.24
N PRO A 493 9.76 -34.48 -26.02
CA PRO A 493 8.90 -34.34 -24.85
C PRO A 493 8.49 -32.87 -24.64
N THR A 494 7.24 -32.62 -24.23
CA THR A 494 6.71 -31.26 -23.98
C THR A 494 7.52 -30.44 -22.96
N SER A 495 8.36 -31.08 -22.16
CA SER A 495 9.27 -30.43 -21.21
C SER A 495 10.60 -29.98 -21.80
N GLN A 496 10.88 -30.29 -23.07
CA GLN A 496 12.16 -29.96 -23.72
C GLN A 496 12.00 -28.64 -24.48
N ASN A 497 12.70 -27.60 -24.03
CA ASN A 497 12.71 -26.30 -24.71
C ASN A 497 13.42 -26.38 -26.07
N ASP A 498 12.91 -25.66 -27.07
CA ASP A 498 13.45 -25.60 -28.44
C ASP A 498 14.75 -24.78 -28.57
N HIS A 499 15.49 -24.60 -27.48
CA HIS A 499 16.69 -23.78 -27.44
C HIS A 499 17.89 -24.50 -26.83
N ILE A 500 19.06 -24.26 -27.41
CA ILE A 500 20.36 -24.72 -26.93
C ILE A 500 20.98 -23.58 -26.10
N THR A 501 21.13 -23.81 -24.79
CA THR A 501 21.86 -22.91 -23.88
C THR A 501 23.36 -23.21 -23.91
N THR A 502 24.19 -22.27 -24.36
CA THR A 502 25.67 -22.43 -24.35
C THR A 502 26.32 -21.48 -23.34
N SER A 503 27.38 -21.96 -22.69
CA SER A 503 28.24 -21.22 -21.76
C SER A 503 29.34 -20.44 -22.50
N GLY A 504 28.97 -19.71 -23.56
CA GLY A 504 29.86 -18.76 -24.25
C GLY A 504 30.64 -19.31 -25.45
N GLU A 505 30.56 -20.60 -25.79
CA GLU A 505 31.17 -21.13 -27.02
C GLU A 505 30.36 -20.79 -28.29
N SER A 506 31.07 -20.58 -29.41
CA SER A 506 30.46 -20.38 -30.72
C SER A 506 29.89 -21.69 -31.27
N TYR A 507 28.63 -21.63 -31.70
CA TYR A 507 27.94 -22.75 -32.31
C TYR A 507 28.12 -22.73 -33.84
N PRO A 508 28.22 -23.88 -34.54
CA PRO A 508 28.14 -25.25 -34.03
C PRO A 508 29.42 -25.75 -33.37
N MET A 509 29.28 -26.45 -32.25
CA MET A 509 30.40 -27.10 -31.55
C MET A 509 30.92 -28.29 -32.37
N LYS A 510 32.24 -28.48 -32.39
CA LYS A 510 32.87 -29.63 -33.09
C LYS A 510 32.46 -30.98 -32.49
N ASN A 511 32.28 -31.04 -31.17
CA ASN A 511 31.85 -32.24 -30.43
C ASN A 511 30.64 -31.91 -29.55
N PRO A 512 29.40 -32.20 -30.00
CA PRO A 512 28.20 -31.86 -29.25
C PRO A 512 28.03 -32.63 -27.92
N THR A 513 28.74 -33.74 -27.75
CA THR A 513 28.66 -34.60 -26.55
C THR A 513 29.51 -34.11 -25.37
N THR A 514 30.37 -33.11 -25.57
CA THR A 514 31.24 -32.54 -24.50
C THR A 514 30.66 -31.27 -23.89
N ARG A 515 29.38 -30.98 -24.14
CA ARG A 515 28.70 -29.78 -23.64
C ARG A 515 28.62 -29.79 -22.12
N GLU A 516 29.09 -28.72 -21.50
CA GLU A 516 28.92 -28.51 -20.06
C GLU A 516 27.44 -28.28 -19.69
N PRO A 517 26.98 -28.80 -18.54
CA PRO A 517 25.62 -28.56 -18.08
C PRO A 517 25.39 -27.05 -17.82
N PRO A 518 24.16 -26.54 -17.99
CA PRO A 518 23.86 -25.14 -17.74
C PRO A 518 24.12 -24.77 -16.26
N PRO A 519 24.54 -23.53 -15.97
CA PRO A 519 24.82 -23.09 -14.61
C PRO A 519 23.55 -23.19 -13.73
N ILE A 520 23.77 -23.51 -12.46
CA ILE A 520 22.73 -23.72 -11.46
C ILE A 520 21.98 -22.40 -11.24
N LYS A 521 20.64 -22.43 -11.33
CA LYS A 521 19.80 -21.30 -10.94
C LYS A 521 19.83 -21.16 -9.42
N THR A 522 20.31 -20.03 -8.91
CA THR A 522 20.26 -19.73 -7.48
C THR A 522 19.16 -18.71 -7.23
N THR A 523 18.11 -19.11 -6.51
CA THR A 523 17.03 -18.20 -6.10
C THR A 523 17.30 -17.74 -4.66
N LEU A 524 17.40 -16.43 -4.45
CA LEU A 524 17.48 -15.81 -3.14
C LEU A 524 16.12 -15.25 -2.76
N THR A 525 15.44 -15.84 -1.78
CA THR A 525 14.21 -15.29 -1.23
C THR A 525 14.54 -14.20 -0.23
N VAL A 526 14.33 -12.94 -0.62
CA VAL A 526 14.54 -11.77 0.24
C VAL A 526 13.18 -11.28 0.74
N ARG A 527 13.05 -11.06 2.05
CA ARG A 527 11.83 -10.47 2.63
C ARG A 527 11.95 -8.96 2.74
N LYS A 528 11.07 -8.24 2.07
CA LYS A 528 11.01 -6.77 2.03
C LYS A 528 9.73 -6.27 2.69
N ALA A 529 9.83 -5.18 3.46
CA ALA A 529 8.66 -4.48 3.98
C ALA A 529 7.97 -3.71 2.85
N THR A 530 6.65 -3.88 2.69
CA THR A 530 5.93 -3.36 1.51
C THR A 530 4.93 -2.24 1.79
N GLY A 531 4.61 -1.97 3.07
CA GLY A 531 3.65 -0.94 3.46
C GLY A 531 4.20 0.05 4.49
N ASN A 532 3.61 1.25 4.50
CA ASN A 532 3.78 2.20 5.60
C ASN A 532 3.33 1.54 6.92
N PRO A 533 3.99 1.84 8.06
CA PRO A 533 3.55 1.32 9.34
C PRO A 533 2.10 1.76 9.62
N PRO A 534 1.23 0.85 10.06
CA PRO A 534 -0.11 1.23 10.51
C PRO A 534 -0.05 2.16 11.73
N SER A 535 -1.16 2.84 12.02
CA SER A 535 -1.23 3.86 13.09
C SER A 535 -0.72 3.36 14.45
N ASN A 536 -1.07 2.12 14.83
CA ASN A 536 -0.61 1.50 16.07
C ASN A 536 0.91 1.38 16.12
N SER A 537 1.53 0.84 15.06
CA SER A 537 2.98 0.77 14.93
C SER A 537 3.65 2.13 15.03
N LEU A 538 3.07 3.18 14.43
CA LEU A 538 3.59 4.54 14.55
C LEU A 538 3.54 5.04 16.00
N THR A 539 2.40 4.93 16.67
CA THR A 539 2.24 5.35 18.07
C THR A 539 3.13 4.54 19.02
N ALA A 540 3.31 3.24 18.76
CA ALA A 540 4.23 2.39 19.51
C ALA A 540 5.69 2.83 19.32
N LEU A 541 6.10 3.14 18.09
CA LEU A 541 7.44 3.65 17.79
C LEU A 541 7.70 5.01 18.48
N LEU A 542 6.70 5.89 18.53
CA LEU A 542 6.80 7.16 19.25
C LEU A 542 7.00 6.94 20.76
N CYS A 543 6.25 6.01 21.37
CA CYS A 543 6.46 5.63 22.77
C CYS A 543 7.87 5.08 23.02
N ILE A 544 8.35 4.19 22.14
CA ILE A 544 9.72 3.64 22.18
C ILE A 544 10.75 4.78 22.12
N ARG A 545 10.58 5.73 21.18
CA ARG A 545 11.50 6.87 21.01
C ARG A 545 11.56 7.77 22.24
N ILE A 546 10.41 8.05 22.88
CA ILE A 546 10.34 8.83 24.12
C ILE A 546 11.11 8.12 25.24
N LEU A 547 10.84 6.84 25.47
CA LEU A 547 11.50 6.05 26.52
C LEU A 547 13.00 5.87 26.26
N PHE A 548 13.38 5.71 24.99
CA PHE A 548 14.79 5.63 24.58
C PHE A 548 15.51 6.94 24.90
N ARG A 549 14.96 8.09 24.48
CA ARG A 549 15.53 9.40 24.80
C ARG A 549 15.62 9.64 26.30
N GLY A 550 14.61 9.25 27.08
CA GLY A 550 14.67 9.30 28.55
C GLY A 550 15.79 8.44 29.14
N SER A 551 16.14 7.32 28.51
CA SER A 551 17.17 6.37 28.97
C SER A 551 18.59 6.73 28.50
N PHE A 552 18.73 7.50 27.42
CA PHE A 552 20.00 7.82 26.77
C PHE A 552 20.29 9.33 26.69
N SER A 553 19.49 10.17 27.35
CA SER A 553 19.57 11.64 27.41
C SER A 553 20.96 12.22 27.72
N ALA A 554 21.83 11.47 28.42
CA ALA A 554 23.22 11.87 28.66
C ALA A 554 24.14 11.82 27.42
N LEU A 555 23.73 11.17 26.32
CA LEU A 555 24.50 11.11 25.06
C LEU A 555 24.19 12.27 24.10
N GLU A 556 23.06 12.97 24.28
CA GLU A 556 22.67 14.15 23.48
C GLU A 556 22.97 15.48 24.19
N ALA A 557 23.37 15.47 25.47
CA ALA A 557 23.83 16.67 26.13
C ALA A 557 25.17 17.10 25.50
N ALA A 558 25.17 18.21 24.78
CA ALA A 558 26.40 18.89 24.35
C ALA A 558 27.38 18.96 25.55
N PRO A 559 28.70 18.79 25.33
CA PRO A 559 29.66 18.94 26.41
C PRO A 559 29.40 20.30 27.06
N ARG A 560 29.02 20.31 28.34
CA ARG A 560 29.05 21.56 29.10
C ARG A 560 30.50 22.01 29.06
N ALA A 561 30.72 23.20 28.50
CA ALA A 561 32.02 23.82 28.50
C ALA A 561 32.47 23.93 29.96
N ASP A 562 33.46 23.12 30.31
CA ASP A 562 34.42 23.23 31.39
C ASP A 562 33.89 23.86 32.70
N ASP A 563 33.72 23.02 33.73
CA ASP A 563 33.61 23.38 35.15
C ASP A 563 34.89 24.06 35.71
N GLU A 564 35.76 24.61 34.86
CA GLU A 564 36.98 25.30 35.26
C GLU A 564 37.21 26.59 34.45
N ARG A 565 36.49 27.67 34.80
CA ARG A 565 36.93 29.09 34.83
C ARG A 565 35.78 30.05 34.48
N PHE A 566 35.39 30.87 35.46
CA PHE A 566 35.74 32.29 35.58
C PHE A 566 34.64 33.02 36.38
N GLY A 567 35.00 33.48 37.58
CA GLY A 567 34.07 34.09 38.52
C GLY A 567 33.47 35.40 38.02
N PHE A 568 32.15 35.48 38.09
CA PHE A 568 31.40 36.72 38.25
C PHE A 568 30.82 36.74 39.67
N PRO A 569 31.12 37.75 40.51
CA PRO A 569 30.56 37.82 41.85
C PRO A 569 29.14 38.39 41.79
N GLY A 570 28.14 37.60 42.19
CA GLY A 570 26.76 38.06 42.24
C GLY A 570 25.84 37.12 43.01
N VAL A 571 25.59 37.48 44.28
CA VAL A 571 24.49 37.06 45.18
C VAL A 571 24.56 35.61 45.68
N SER A 572 25.04 35.46 46.91
CA SER A 572 24.82 34.31 47.78
C SER A 572 23.37 34.29 48.28
N GLU A 573 22.54 33.39 47.75
CA GLU A 573 21.37 32.89 48.48
C GLU A 573 21.82 31.68 49.32
N GLY A 574 21.39 31.65 50.58
CA GLY A 574 21.98 30.84 51.64
C GLY A 574 21.84 29.33 51.46
N PRO A 575 22.77 28.53 52.03
CA PRO A 575 22.64 27.09 52.08
C PRO A 575 21.65 26.69 53.17
N ASP A 576 21.24 25.43 53.15
CA ASP A 576 20.46 24.74 54.19
C ASP A 576 18.94 24.75 53.99
N GLU A 577 18.47 24.15 52.88
CA GLU A 577 17.27 23.28 52.83
C GLU A 577 17.01 22.67 51.42
N LEU A 578 17.69 23.15 50.37
CA LEU A 578 17.46 22.71 48.97
C LEU A 578 18.39 21.60 48.45
N GLU A 579 19.48 21.27 49.14
CA GLU A 579 20.47 20.30 48.61
C GLU A 579 20.08 18.82 48.80
N LEU A 580 19.22 18.51 49.78
CA LEU A 580 18.84 17.11 50.08
C LEU A 580 17.77 16.56 49.11
N ASP A 581 16.87 17.41 48.63
CA ASP A 581 15.81 16.99 47.68
C ASP A 581 16.36 16.81 46.26
N ASP A 582 17.42 17.56 45.90
CA ASP A 582 18.06 17.48 44.58
C ASP A 582 18.88 16.19 44.42
N ASP A 583 19.57 15.72 45.47
CA ASP A 583 20.40 14.50 45.38
C ASP A 583 19.54 13.23 45.31
N MET A 584 18.43 13.17 46.07
CA MET A 584 17.46 12.06 46.00
C MET A 584 16.72 12.01 44.66
N SER A 585 16.40 13.17 44.08
CA SER A 585 15.81 13.29 42.74
C SER A 585 16.81 12.84 41.67
N ALA A 586 18.07 13.26 41.79
CA ALA A 586 19.15 12.87 40.89
C ALA A 586 19.51 11.38 40.97
N GLU A 587 19.41 10.76 42.15
CA GLU A 587 19.59 9.30 42.32
C GLU A 587 18.47 8.52 41.63
N LYS A 588 17.21 8.91 41.84
CA LYS A 588 16.05 8.32 41.14
C LYS A 588 16.15 8.45 39.62
N GLU A 589 16.59 9.60 39.12
CA GLU A 589 16.80 9.81 37.69
C GLU A 589 17.91 8.89 37.15
N ARG A 590 19.05 8.79 37.87
CA ARG A 590 20.13 7.86 37.53
C ARG A 590 19.66 6.40 37.52
N GLU A 591 18.85 6.00 38.49
CA GLU A 591 18.27 4.66 38.55
C GLU A 591 17.31 4.40 37.38
N GLY A 592 16.41 5.34 37.08
CA GLY A 592 15.47 5.24 35.95
C GLY A 592 16.22 5.09 34.63
N VAL A 593 17.23 5.92 34.39
CA VAL A 593 18.14 5.83 33.23
C VAL A 593 18.80 4.46 33.15
N ALA A 594 19.36 3.95 34.26
CA ALA A 594 20.02 2.63 34.28
C ALA A 594 19.05 1.48 33.97
N ARG A 595 17.84 1.51 34.55
CA ARG A 595 16.78 0.53 34.28
C ARG A 595 16.33 0.58 32.81
N GLY A 596 16.12 1.79 32.28
CA GLY A 596 15.75 2.02 30.89
C GLY A 596 16.79 1.46 29.92
N ARG A 597 18.08 1.79 30.11
CA ARG A 597 19.18 1.23 29.31
C ARG A 597 19.14 -0.30 29.33
N LYS A 598 19.06 -0.91 30.52
CA LYS A 598 19.01 -2.37 30.67
C LYS A 598 17.82 -2.99 29.91
N ALA A 599 16.65 -2.34 29.92
CA ALA A 599 15.49 -2.79 29.17
C ALA A 599 15.74 -2.77 27.65
N PHE A 600 16.30 -1.67 27.14
CA PHE A 600 16.64 -1.53 25.71
C PHE A 600 17.71 -2.52 25.25
N TYR A 601 18.77 -2.74 26.03
CA TYR A 601 19.75 -3.81 25.76
C TYR A 601 19.08 -5.19 25.69
N GLY A 602 18.05 -5.43 26.52
CA GLY A 602 17.27 -6.66 26.52
C GLY A 602 16.45 -6.90 25.25
N VAL A 603 16.03 -5.82 24.55
CA VAL A 603 15.20 -5.90 23.33
C VAL A 603 15.98 -5.63 22.04
N ARG A 604 17.28 -5.37 22.10
CA ARG A 604 18.13 -5.06 20.94
C ARG A 604 17.95 -6.04 19.77
N LYS A 605 17.95 -7.36 20.06
CA LYS A 605 17.76 -8.40 19.04
C LYS A 605 16.37 -8.38 18.39
N LEU A 606 15.35 -7.93 19.11
CA LEU A 606 14.00 -7.75 18.56
C LEU A 606 13.96 -6.51 17.67
N MET A 607 14.57 -5.41 18.10
CA MET A 607 14.65 -4.16 17.31
C MET A 607 15.41 -4.37 15.99
N GLN A 608 16.48 -5.18 15.97
CA GLN A 608 17.21 -5.57 14.75
C GLN A 608 16.35 -6.31 13.72
N ARG A 609 15.24 -6.91 14.14
CA ARG A 609 14.31 -7.62 13.25
C ARG A 609 13.21 -6.70 12.72
N VAL A 610 13.11 -5.48 13.24
CA VAL A 610 12.10 -4.54 12.80
C VAL A 610 12.46 -4.07 11.39
N LYS A 611 11.47 -4.03 10.50
CA LYS A 611 11.63 -3.58 9.12
C LYS A 611 10.45 -2.69 8.76
N LEU A 612 10.71 -1.41 8.56
CA LEU A 612 9.71 -0.44 8.10
C LEU A 612 10.02 -0.02 6.66
N ALA A 613 8.98 0.20 5.85
CA ALA A 613 9.14 0.71 4.49
C ALA A 613 9.49 2.20 4.45
N ASP A 614 9.10 2.95 5.48
CA ASP A 614 9.40 4.38 5.65
C ASP A 614 10.85 4.54 6.13
N GLU A 615 11.70 5.14 5.28
CA GLU A 615 13.14 5.34 5.53
C GLU A 615 13.40 6.16 6.82
N PRO A 616 12.82 7.37 7.02
CA PRO A 616 12.97 8.11 8.27
C PRO A 616 12.63 7.34 9.55
N LEU A 617 11.55 6.55 9.52
CA LEU A 617 11.14 5.77 10.70
C LEU A 617 12.06 4.56 10.92
N MET A 618 12.56 3.96 9.84
CA MET A 618 13.57 2.90 9.92
C MET A 618 14.91 3.44 10.44
N ASP A 619 15.31 4.64 10.04
CA ASP A 619 16.52 5.32 10.51
C ASP A 619 16.50 5.56 12.02
N TRP A 620 15.34 5.85 12.59
CA TRP A 620 15.20 5.95 14.05
C TRP A 620 15.49 4.62 14.75
N ILE A 621 15.10 3.50 14.15
CA ILE A 621 15.34 2.18 14.71
C ILE A 621 16.81 1.81 14.60
N THR A 622 17.45 2.06 13.45
CA THR A 622 18.88 1.80 13.25
C THR A 622 19.73 2.66 14.19
N GLU A 623 19.41 3.95 14.32
CA GLU A 623 20.03 4.86 15.30
C GLU A 623 19.98 4.28 16.72
N MET A 624 18.80 3.86 17.17
CA MET A 624 18.65 3.26 18.50
C MET A 624 19.44 1.94 18.64
N VAL A 625 19.45 1.09 17.60
CA VAL A 625 20.15 -0.20 17.62
C VAL A 625 21.68 -0.05 17.61
N ASP A 626 22.20 1.01 17.00
CA ASP A 626 23.63 1.31 16.92
C ASP A 626 24.19 1.86 18.24
N ILE A 627 23.35 2.57 19.01
CA ILE A 627 23.68 3.04 20.37
C ILE A 627 23.68 1.91 21.40
N LEU A 628 22.87 0.86 21.18
CA LEU A 628 22.78 -0.37 21.99
C LEU A 628 23.85 -1.39 21.65
#